data_AF-A0A969XZ89-F1
#
_entry.id   AF-A0A969XZ89-F1
#
_cell.length_a   1.000
_cell.length_b   1.000
_cell.length_c   1.000
_cell.angle_alpha   90.00
_cell.angle_beta   90.00
_cell.angle_gamma   90.00
#
_symmetry.space_group_name_H-M   'P 1'
#
loop_
_entity.id
_entity.type
_entity.pdbx_description
1 polymer ?
#
loop_
_entity_poly.entity_id
_entity_poly.type
_entity_poly.pdbx_seq_one_letter_code
_entity_poly.pdbx_strand_id
1 'polypeptide(L)'
;MLPARLLTAVCIAAGVLAALRPAAAVGGDILVDPCRYDRIADAWAVWQALGDTPAVEAAEIDRRRATALPCPFADHPAMEAARWRRAMKVDLTGRLGVRLDVWCDASAALEGIDLALLDAQGRPVARGVVRPLPGWNTLAATAPPEMDAPTAERWAAIETLELAVHPARRGNTRLAIADVRIIGPDPLISLDRRTDRDCAVPRQGEPLAGSIRDETFRLNTLFGPVVLPAELVVGLEATDPGRSGVRVLTTDGQVVCGTLTDGRIRFELAGGELVDLPIGGLRQCAFRISPQRPAHPAPQAPVARVGDGRIALRFDDDFRFVLDTPHGPVALEPALLARLDALPDAPRRWEARLRGGSVLTGTLAEPSIPATWLLGAADQRPVTLTAGHVRQFRWPVTLQTPAAAAVARLRDDQVLYGQIAQPSLTIKGGFGAEAIDVKDIVAAAFSPVDLGMTTLTLYGGRTKRGPMLGASIDFRLLPDGPTVPVRVDHLLSIDAADAQSTDQFAARIDRLVRDLDVPEESDRLTACAELLRIGPAAAPLLRARLGHPNPVIRRALLEILAELE
;
A
#
# COMPACT_ATOMS: atom_id res chain seq x y z
N MET A 1 -19.82 -58.24 31.46
CA MET A 1 -18.44 -58.29 31.96
C MET A 1 -17.51 -58.28 30.75
N LEU A 2 -16.55 -57.34 30.69
CA LEU A 2 -15.61 -57.16 29.58
C LEU A 2 -14.88 -58.47 29.18
N PRO A 3 -14.45 -58.59 27.92
CA PRO A 3 -13.03 -58.33 27.69
C PRO A 3 -12.69 -57.47 26.46
N ALA A 4 -11.53 -56.86 26.60
CA ALA A 4 -10.78 -56.00 25.69
C ALA A 4 -10.69 -56.51 24.25
N ARG A 5 -10.85 -55.60 23.28
CA ARG A 5 -10.38 -55.78 21.90
C ARG A 5 -9.14 -54.93 21.67
N LEU A 6 -8.11 -55.60 21.16
CA LEU A 6 -6.81 -55.06 20.79
C LEU A 6 -6.95 -53.85 19.84
N LEU A 7 -6.32 -52.73 20.21
CA LEU A 7 -5.91 -51.71 19.25
C LEU A 7 -4.64 -52.21 18.55
N THR A 8 -4.75 -52.55 17.28
CA THR A 8 -3.60 -52.72 16.39
C THR A 8 -3.08 -51.34 16.03
N ALA A 9 -1.96 -50.93 16.65
CA ALA A 9 -1.19 -49.77 16.24
C ALA A 9 -0.54 -50.06 14.89
N VAL A 10 -1.05 -49.45 13.82
CA VAL A 10 -0.34 -49.36 12.54
C VAL A 10 0.50 -48.09 12.59
N CYS A 11 1.78 -48.26 12.89
CA CYS A 11 2.81 -47.23 12.69
C CYS A 11 2.92 -46.95 11.19
N ILE A 12 2.26 -45.90 10.69
CA ILE A 12 2.60 -45.33 9.39
C ILE A 12 3.73 -44.34 9.63
N ALA A 13 4.90 -44.71 9.08
CA ALA A 13 6.13 -43.97 9.14
C ALA A 13 5.96 -42.50 8.73
N ALA A 14 6.44 -41.61 9.59
CA ALA A 14 6.71 -40.23 9.28
C ALA A 14 7.77 -40.17 8.15
N GLY A 15 7.29 -40.15 6.91
CA GLY A 15 8.11 -39.88 5.73
C GLY A 15 8.49 -38.42 5.71
N VAL A 16 9.74 -38.16 6.09
CA VAL A 16 10.53 -36.94 5.94
C VAL A 16 10.06 -36.09 4.75
N LEU A 17 9.28 -35.03 5.01
CA LEU A 17 9.22 -33.88 4.12
C LEU A 17 10.57 -33.18 4.27
N ALA A 18 11.49 -33.46 3.34
CA ALA A 18 12.69 -32.67 3.20
C ALA A 18 12.26 -31.22 2.97
N ALA A 19 12.50 -30.38 3.98
CA ALA A 19 12.41 -28.94 3.86
C ALA A 19 13.47 -28.51 2.85
N LEU A 20 13.10 -28.46 1.56
CA LEU A 20 13.83 -27.70 0.57
C LEU A 20 13.69 -26.24 0.97
N ARG A 21 14.62 -25.77 1.82
CA ARG A 21 14.98 -24.35 1.83
C ARG A 21 15.39 -24.05 0.39
N PRO A 22 14.68 -23.18 -0.36
CA PRO A 22 15.19 -22.77 -1.64
C PRO A 22 16.57 -22.17 -1.39
N ALA A 23 17.60 -22.75 -2.02
CA ALA A 23 18.89 -22.10 -2.13
C ALA A 23 18.62 -20.70 -2.68
N ALA A 24 19.10 -19.67 -1.99
CA ALA A 24 18.83 -18.28 -2.31
C ALA A 24 19.16 -18.01 -3.79
N ALA A 25 18.12 -17.99 -4.62
CA ALA A 25 18.25 -17.56 -6.00
C ALA A 25 18.52 -16.06 -5.96
N VAL A 26 19.74 -15.73 -6.34
CA VAL A 26 20.27 -14.37 -6.44
C VAL A 26 19.47 -13.58 -7.48
N GLY A 27 18.89 -12.45 -7.04
CA GLY A 27 18.51 -11.31 -7.88
C GLY A 27 17.19 -11.31 -8.63
N GLY A 28 16.43 -12.41 -8.70
CA GLY A 28 15.17 -12.49 -9.44
C GLY A 28 13.96 -12.89 -8.60
N ASP A 29 12.78 -12.85 -9.22
CA ASP A 29 11.57 -13.45 -8.68
C ASP A 29 11.75 -14.96 -8.52
N ILE A 30 11.39 -15.50 -7.36
CA ILE A 30 11.51 -16.93 -7.07
C ILE A 30 10.15 -17.58 -7.33
N LEU A 31 10.08 -18.50 -8.28
CA LEU A 31 8.89 -19.32 -8.49
C LEU A 31 8.71 -20.29 -7.31
N VAL A 32 7.62 -20.13 -6.56
CA VAL A 32 7.25 -20.96 -5.41
C VAL A 32 6.27 -22.05 -5.84
N ASP A 33 5.33 -21.70 -6.71
CA ASP A 33 4.34 -22.64 -7.26
C ASP A 33 3.98 -22.24 -8.68
N PRO A 34 4.22 -23.09 -9.70
CA PRO A 34 3.67 -22.84 -11.02
C PRO A 34 2.14 -23.02 -11.09
N CYS A 35 1.51 -23.62 -10.08
CA CYS A 35 0.10 -24.02 -10.05
C CYS A 35 -0.30 -24.87 -11.27
N ARG A 36 0.62 -25.73 -11.72
CA ARG A 36 0.40 -26.69 -12.81
C ARG A 36 0.67 -28.09 -12.27
N TYR A 37 -0.40 -28.75 -11.83
CA TYR A 37 -0.31 -30.05 -11.18
C TYR A 37 -0.68 -31.15 -12.18
N ASP A 38 0.18 -32.18 -12.30
CA ASP A 38 -0.09 -33.35 -13.13
C ASP A 38 -1.18 -34.25 -12.55
N ARG A 39 -1.30 -34.27 -11.22
CA ARG A 39 -2.39 -34.92 -10.51
C ARG A 39 -3.04 -33.92 -9.58
N ILE A 40 -4.36 -33.87 -9.58
CA ILE A 40 -5.08 -32.90 -8.75
C ILE A 40 -4.89 -33.13 -7.25
N ALA A 41 -4.61 -34.37 -6.84
CA ALA A 41 -4.25 -34.70 -5.46
C ALA A 41 -3.00 -33.94 -4.97
N ASP A 42 -2.05 -33.64 -5.86
CA ASP A 42 -0.87 -32.85 -5.52
C ASP A 42 -1.24 -31.37 -5.28
N ALA A 43 -2.28 -30.86 -5.95
CA ALA A 43 -2.81 -29.53 -5.67
C ALA A 43 -3.51 -29.49 -4.30
N TRP A 44 -4.32 -30.50 -3.97
CA TRP A 44 -5.01 -30.60 -2.67
C TRP A 44 -4.05 -30.76 -1.48
N ALA A 45 -2.89 -31.36 -1.70
CA ALA A 45 -1.86 -31.48 -0.67
C ALA A 45 -1.23 -30.12 -0.29
N VAL A 46 -1.34 -29.11 -1.17
CA VAL A 46 -0.66 -27.83 -0.99
C VAL A 46 -1.62 -26.66 -0.83
N TRP A 47 -2.80 -26.74 -1.45
CA TRP A 47 -3.88 -25.76 -1.34
C TRP A 47 -5.03 -26.33 -0.51
N GLN A 48 -5.23 -25.74 0.66
CA GLN A 48 -6.30 -26.09 1.59
C GLN A 48 -7.46 -25.12 1.47
N ALA A 49 -8.64 -25.61 1.11
CA ALA A 49 -9.87 -24.82 1.14
C ALA A 49 -10.38 -24.66 2.59
N LEU A 50 -10.99 -23.52 2.91
CA LEU A 50 -11.47 -23.20 4.25
C LEU A 50 -12.99 -23.10 4.34
N GLY A 51 -13.55 -23.60 5.45
CA GLY A 51 -14.99 -23.60 5.69
C GLY A 51 -15.73 -24.37 4.60
N ASP A 52 -16.77 -23.75 4.04
CA ASP A 52 -17.57 -24.33 2.94
C ASP A 52 -16.94 -24.11 1.55
N THR A 53 -15.70 -23.61 1.48
CA THR A 53 -15.02 -23.39 0.20
C THR A 53 -14.67 -24.73 -0.46
N PRO A 54 -14.96 -24.93 -1.76
CA PRO A 54 -14.56 -26.14 -2.48
C PRO A 54 -13.05 -26.29 -2.62
N ALA A 55 -12.60 -27.54 -2.74
CA ALA A 55 -11.22 -27.85 -3.08
C ALA A 55 -10.86 -27.32 -4.48
N VAL A 56 -9.56 -27.05 -4.69
CA VAL A 56 -9.07 -26.57 -5.98
C VAL A 56 -9.19 -27.61 -7.08
N GLU A 57 -9.27 -27.16 -8.33
CA GLU A 57 -9.44 -28.03 -9.51
C GLU A 57 -8.35 -27.82 -10.55
N ALA A 58 -8.20 -28.75 -11.50
CA ALA A 58 -7.34 -28.55 -12.65
C ALA A 58 -8.06 -27.69 -13.70
N ALA A 59 -7.33 -26.75 -14.29
CA ALA A 59 -7.84 -25.93 -15.39
C ALA A 59 -6.78 -25.73 -16.47
N GLU A 60 -7.26 -25.44 -17.67
CA GLU A 60 -6.45 -24.93 -18.77
C GLU A 60 -7.16 -23.71 -19.34
N ILE A 61 -6.48 -22.58 -19.30
CA ILE A 61 -6.99 -21.27 -19.73
C ILE A 61 -6.00 -20.71 -20.73
N ASP A 62 -6.43 -20.36 -21.94
CA ASP A 62 -5.56 -19.84 -23.00
C ASP A 62 -4.32 -20.71 -23.28
N ARG A 63 -4.49 -22.05 -23.26
CA ARG A 63 -3.39 -23.05 -23.38
C ARG A 63 -2.37 -23.01 -22.23
N ARG A 64 -2.65 -22.29 -21.15
CA ARG A 64 -1.88 -22.27 -19.90
C ARG A 64 -2.56 -23.18 -18.89
N ARG A 65 -1.86 -24.24 -18.47
CA ARG A 65 -2.29 -25.07 -17.33
C ARG A 65 -2.25 -24.23 -16.06
N ALA A 66 -3.31 -24.32 -15.28
CA ALA A 66 -3.54 -23.53 -14.07
C ALA A 66 -4.33 -24.33 -13.04
N THR A 67 -4.44 -23.77 -11.83
CA THR A 67 -5.29 -24.31 -10.78
C THR A 67 -6.57 -23.48 -10.69
N ALA A 68 -7.73 -24.09 -10.92
CA ALA A 68 -9.02 -23.44 -10.75
C ALA A 68 -9.43 -23.34 -9.28
N LEU A 69 -10.08 -22.23 -8.95
CA LEU A 69 -10.67 -21.92 -7.66
C LEU A 69 -12.19 -21.80 -7.85
N PRO A 70 -12.98 -22.83 -7.52
CA PRO A 70 -14.43 -22.78 -7.64
C PRO A 70 -15.04 -21.87 -6.56
N CYS A 71 -15.94 -20.97 -6.95
CA CYS A 71 -16.59 -20.03 -6.04
C CYS A 71 -18.11 -20.24 -6.10
N PRO A 72 -18.70 -21.11 -5.26
CA PRO A 72 -20.10 -21.53 -5.36
C PRO A 72 -21.05 -20.59 -4.57
N PHE A 73 -20.97 -19.28 -4.81
CA PHE A 73 -21.70 -18.30 -4.01
C PHE A 73 -23.22 -18.36 -4.13
N ALA A 74 -23.76 -18.93 -5.23
CA ALA A 74 -25.19 -19.16 -5.38
C ALA A 74 -25.66 -20.36 -4.53
N ASP A 75 -24.82 -21.39 -4.41
CA ASP A 75 -25.13 -22.62 -3.68
C ASP A 75 -24.94 -22.44 -2.17
N HIS A 76 -24.10 -21.47 -1.76
CA HIS A 76 -23.80 -21.16 -0.37
C HIS A 76 -24.10 -19.69 -0.04
N PRO A 77 -25.38 -19.33 0.21
CA PRO A 77 -25.79 -17.94 0.40
C PRO A 77 -25.21 -17.26 1.65
N ALA A 78 -24.76 -18.03 2.65
CA ALA A 78 -24.09 -17.54 3.85
C ALA A 78 -22.56 -17.38 3.70
N MET A 79 -21.99 -17.78 2.56
CA MET A 79 -20.56 -17.69 2.30
C MET A 79 -20.17 -16.25 2.00
N GLU A 80 -19.54 -15.57 2.95
CA GLU A 80 -19.05 -14.20 2.77
C GLU A 80 -17.83 -14.12 1.84
N ALA A 81 -16.99 -15.16 1.84
CA ALA A 81 -15.84 -15.25 0.94
C ALA A 81 -15.44 -16.72 0.73
N ALA A 82 -15.02 -17.05 -0.50
CA ALA A 82 -14.37 -18.33 -0.78
C ALA A 82 -12.87 -18.18 -0.48
N ARG A 83 -12.30 -19.09 0.32
CA ARG A 83 -10.93 -18.94 0.86
C ARG A 83 -10.08 -20.19 0.71
N TRP A 84 -8.82 -19.97 0.31
CA TRP A 84 -7.80 -21.01 0.19
C TRP A 84 -6.50 -20.58 0.86
N ARG A 85 -5.82 -21.53 1.50
CA ARG A 85 -4.49 -21.35 2.09
C ARG A 85 -3.47 -22.23 1.42
N ARG A 86 -2.25 -21.69 1.29
CA ARG A 86 -1.06 -22.40 0.89
C ARG A 86 0.03 -22.24 1.95
N ALA A 87 0.55 -23.35 2.45
CA ALA A 87 1.78 -23.33 3.25
C ALA A 87 2.99 -23.06 2.34
N MET A 88 3.86 -22.13 2.73
CA MET A 88 5.05 -21.77 1.95
C MET A 88 6.34 -21.68 2.77
N LYS A 89 6.27 -21.24 4.04
CA LYS A 89 7.44 -21.08 4.95
C LYS A 89 8.63 -20.38 4.28
N VAL A 90 8.50 -19.07 4.08
CA VAL A 90 9.45 -18.24 3.33
C VAL A 90 9.97 -17.07 4.17
N ASP A 91 11.26 -16.78 4.00
CA ASP A 91 11.89 -15.57 4.51
C ASP A 91 11.83 -14.49 3.42
N LEU A 92 11.10 -13.40 3.69
CA LEU A 92 10.96 -12.28 2.77
C LEU A 92 11.91 -11.11 3.10
N THR A 93 12.90 -11.30 3.97
CA THR A 93 13.92 -10.28 4.26
C THR A 93 14.60 -9.82 2.96
N GLY A 94 14.55 -8.51 2.70
CA GLY A 94 15.08 -7.93 1.47
C GLY A 94 14.26 -8.22 0.20
N ARG A 95 13.06 -8.79 0.31
CA ARG A 95 12.14 -9.05 -0.80
C ARG A 95 10.97 -8.08 -0.77
N LEU A 96 10.44 -7.75 -1.95
CA LEU A 96 9.30 -6.83 -2.06
C LEU A 96 7.96 -7.47 -1.72
N GLY A 97 7.84 -8.79 -1.68
CA GLY A 97 6.61 -9.49 -1.31
C GLY A 97 6.35 -10.74 -2.13
N VAL A 98 5.08 -11.08 -2.34
CA VAL A 98 4.65 -12.24 -3.14
C VAL A 98 3.62 -11.78 -4.17
N ARG A 99 3.70 -12.33 -5.38
CA ARG A 99 2.71 -12.15 -6.45
C ARG A 99 2.24 -13.48 -7.03
N LEU A 100 1.09 -13.46 -7.66
CA LEU A 100 0.57 -14.55 -8.50
C LEU A 100 -0.30 -13.98 -9.62
N ASP A 101 -0.49 -14.77 -10.66
CA ASP A 101 -1.43 -14.47 -11.72
C ASP A 101 -2.80 -15.07 -11.39
N VAL A 102 -3.86 -14.30 -11.58
CA VAL A 102 -5.25 -14.75 -11.40
C VAL A 102 -6.07 -14.45 -12.65
N TRP A 103 -6.70 -15.48 -13.19
CA TRP A 103 -7.61 -15.38 -14.30
C TRP A 103 -9.06 -15.33 -13.80
N CYS A 104 -9.86 -14.45 -14.42
CA CYS A 104 -11.28 -14.30 -14.16
C CYS A 104 -12.08 -14.26 -15.46
N ASP A 105 -13.22 -14.95 -15.52
CA ASP A 105 -14.14 -14.93 -16.66
C ASP A 105 -15.11 -13.74 -16.61
N ALA A 106 -15.59 -13.39 -15.41
CA ALA A 106 -16.66 -12.44 -15.17
C ALA A 106 -16.32 -11.52 -13.98
N SER A 107 -15.51 -10.49 -14.24
CA SER A 107 -15.12 -9.47 -13.26
C SER A 107 -16.29 -8.85 -12.49
N ALA A 108 -17.44 -8.69 -13.15
CA ALA A 108 -18.64 -8.07 -12.57
C ALA A 108 -19.32 -8.93 -11.48
N ALA A 109 -18.94 -10.19 -11.31
CA ALA A 109 -19.47 -11.08 -10.27
C ALA A 109 -18.72 -10.94 -8.93
N LEU A 110 -17.56 -10.28 -8.92
CA LEU A 110 -16.66 -10.23 -7.77
C LEU A 110 -16.47 -8.80 -7.26
N GLU A 111 -16.46 -8.63 -5.94
CA GLU A 111 -16.13 -7.36 -5.29
C GLU A 111 -14.61 -7.15 -5.24
N GLY A 112 -13.85 -8.23 -5.09
CA GLY A 112 -12.40 -8.21 -5.05
C GLY A 112 -11.81 -9.58 -4.71
N ILE A 113 -10.51 -9.69 -4.95
CA ILE A 113 -9.69 -10.83 -4.56
C ILE A 113 -8.58 -10.30 -3.66
N ASP A 114 -8.52 -10.84 -2.45
CA ASP A 114 -7.50 -10.52 -1.47
C ASP A 114 -6.40 -11.59 -1.47
N LEU A 115 -5.17 -11.12 -1.38
CA LEU A 115 -3.99 -11.92 -1.10
C LEU A 115 -3.40 -11.48 0.23
N ALA A 116 -3.32 -12.38 1.21
CA ALA A 116 -2.72 -12.11 2.51
C ALA A 116 -1.51 -13.01 2.77
N LEU A 117 -0.46 -12.41 3.33
CA LEU A 117 0.71 -13.12 3.85
C LEU A 117 0.59 -13.19 5.37
N LEU A 118 0.59 -14.40 5.91
CA LEU A 118 0.33 -14.66 7.32
C LEU A 118 1.59 -15.19 8.02
N ASP A 119 1.78 -14.75 9.26
CA ASP A 119 2.79 -15.33 10.16
C ASP A 119 2.36 -16.71 10.69
N ALA A 120 3.22 -17.32 11.51
CA ALA A 120 2.97 -18.62 12.15
C ALA A 120 1.72 -18.65 13.06
N GLN A 121 1.24 -17.49 13.52
CA GLN A 121 0.02 -17.38 14.31
C GLN A 121 -1.22 -17.10 13.44
N GLY A 122 -1.08 -17.12 12.11
CA GLY A 122 -2.15 -16.83 11.16
C GLY A 122 -2.53 -15.35 11.10
N ARG A 123 -1.71 -14.45 11.65
CA ARG A 123 -1.99 -13.01 11.62
C ARG A 123 -1.42 -12.40 10.34
N PRO A 124 -2.16 -11.50 9.68
CA PRO A 124 -1.68 -10.84 8.47
C PRO A 124 -0.44 -9.99 8.78
N VAL A 125 0.56 -10.09 7.91
CA VAL A 125 1.76 -9.25 7.88
C VAL A 125 1.69 -8.28 6.70
N ALA A 126 1.23 -8.75 5.53
CA ALA A 126 0.95 -7.93 4.36
C ALA A 126 -0.30 -8.38 3.63
N ARG A 127 -0.91 -7.46 2.88
CA ARG A 127 -2.10 -7.71 2.07
C ARG A 127 -2.01 -6.99 0.73
N GLY A 128 -2.57 -7.62 -0.29
CA GLY A 128 -2.84 -7.06 -1.61
C GLY A 128 -4.28 -7.31 -1.98
N VAL A 129 -4.90 -6.36 -2.69
CA VAL A 129 -6.29 -6.49 -3.15
C VAL A 129 -6.32 -6.14 -4.63
N VAL A 130 -7.02 -6.94 -5.43
CA VAL A 130 -7.29 -6.64 -6.84
C VAL A 130 -8.78 -6.76 -7.11
N ARG A 131 -9.32 -5.85 -7.91
CA ARG A 131 -10.59 -6.06 -8.61
C ARG A 131 -10.25 -6.68 -9.96
N PRO A 132 -10.52 -7.97 -10.18
CA PRO A 132 -10.04 -8.65 -11.38
C PRO A 132 -10.76 -8.08 -12.62
N LEU A 133 -10.03 -7.84 -13.70
CA LEU A 133 -10.60 -7.66 -15.04
C LEU A 133 -10.80 -9.03 -15.71
N PRO A 134 -11.66 -9.14 -16.74
CA PRO A 134 -11.74 -10.37 -17.54
C PRO A 134 -10.37 -10.72 -18.14
N GLY A 135 -9.95 -11.97 -18.02
CA GLY A 135 -8.61 -12.42 -18.40
C GLY A 135 -7.64 -12.52 -17.23
N TRP A 136 -6.34 -12.59 -17.55
CA TRP A 136 -5.26 -12.72 -16.57
C TRP A 136 -4.91 -11.37 -15.93
N ASN A 137 -4.85 -11.35 -14.60
CA ASN A 137 -4.48 -10.22 -13.76
C ASN A 137 -3.29 -10.61 -12.89
N THR A 138 -2.52 -9.64 -12.41
CA THR A 138 -1.49 -9.87 -11.39
C THR A 138 -1.97 -9.36 -10.04
N LEU A 139 -1.93 -10.23 -9.03
CA LEU A 139 -2.23 -9.91 -7.64
C LEU A 139 -0.95 -10.00 -6.82
N ALA A 140 -0.64 -8.99 -6.01
CA ALA A 140 0.58 -8.93 -5.21
C ALA A 140 0.33 -8.40 -3.80
N ALA A 141 0.89 -9.06 -2.81
CA ALA A 141 1.00 -8.59 -1.43
C ALA A 141 2.45 -8.17 -1.18
N THR A 142 2.68 -6.87 -1.12
CA THR A 142 4.02 -6.29 -0.99
C THR A 142 4.36 -5.97 0.46
N ALA A 143 5.66 -5.82 0.74
CA ALA A 143 6.17 -5.38 2.03
C ALA A 143 5.38 -4.15 2.52
N PRO A 144 4.95 -4.13 3.78
CA PRO A 144 4.30 -2.97 4.34
C PRO A 144 5.19 -1.73 4.19
N PRO A 145 4.60 -0.54 3.98
CA PRO A 145 5.38 0.69 3.77
C PRO A 145 6.26 1.03 4.98
N GLU A 146 5.87 0.61 6.18
CA GLU A 146 6.67 0.63 7.40
C GLU A 146 6.96 -0.76 7.90
N MET A 147 8.22 -0.96 8.29
CA MET A 147 8.68 -2.21 8.85
C MET A 147 9.37 -1.88 10.16
N ASP A 148 8.57 -1.73 11.21
CA ASP A 148 9.10 -1.69 12.58
C ASP A 148 9.77 -3.03 12.92
N ALA A 149 10.56 -3.08 13.99
CA ALA A 149 11.31 -4.30 14.33
C ALA A 149 10.40 -5.54 14.49
N PRO A 150 9.22 -5.46 15.13
CA PRO A 150 8.27 -6.59 15.19
C PRO A 150 7.73 -7.03 13.83
N THR A 151 7.41 -6.10 12.93
CA THR A 151 6.92 -6.43 11.59
C THR A 151 8.03 -7.00 10.72
N ALA A 152 9.27 -6.51 10.86
CA ALA A 152 10.45 -7.04 10.18
C ALA A 152 10.72 -8.51 10.54
N GLU A 153 10.60 -8.85 11.83
CA GLU A 153 10.75 -10.24 12.30
C GLU A 153 9.64 -11.14 11.73
N ARG A 154 8.40 -10.66 11.71
CA ARG A 154 7.26 -11.38 11.10
C ARG A 154 7.40 -11.51 9.58
N TRP A 155 7.96 -10.50 8.92
CA TRP A 155 8.25 -10.49 7.48
C TRP A 155 9.33 -11.51 7.10
N ALA A 156 10.30 -11.74 7.97
CA ALA A 156 11.31 -12.79 7.82
C ALA A 156 10.77 -14.21 8.05
N ALA A 157 9.52 -14.37 8.48
CA ALA A 157 8.93 -15.64 8.90
C ALA A 157 7.48 -15.83 8.41
N ILE A 158 7.22 -15.58 7.12
CA ILE A 158 5.91 -15.82 6.52
C ILE A 158 5.69 -17.33 6.36
N GLU A 159 4.60 -17.84 6.91
CA GLU A 159 4.30 -19.27 6.82
C GLU A 159 3.25 -19.59 5.77
N THR A 160 2.26 -18.71 5.62
CA THR A 160 1.05 -19.01 4.86
C THR A 160 0.70 -17.87 3.91
N LEU A 161 0.27 -18.24 2.70
CA LEU A 161 -0.44 -17.38 1.77
C LEU A 161 -1.92 -17.74 1.82
N GLU A 162 -2.77 -16.73 1.99
CA GLU A 162 -4.23 -16.88 1.93
C GLU A 162 -4.79 -16.07 0.75
N LEU A 163 -5.65 -16.72 -0.03
CA LEU A 163 -6.49 -16.09 -1.04
C LEU A 163 -7.92 -16.04 -0.53
N ALA A 164 -8.56 -14.89 -0.61
CA ALA A 164 -9.98 -14.72 -0.32
C ALA A 164 -10.67 -14.02 -1.50
N VAL A 165 -11.78 -14.60 -1.96
CA VAL A 165 -12.56 -14.10 -3.09
C VAL A 165 -13.91 -13.67 -2.57
N HIS A 166 -14.28 -12.42 -2.82
CA HIS A 166 -15.50 -11.81 -2.29
C HIS A 166 -16.52 -11.62 -3.42
N PRO A 167 -17.77 -12.11 -3.28
CA PRO A 167 -18.80 -11.96 -4.29
C PRO A 167 -19.39 -10.54 -4.29
N ALA A 168 -19.47 -9.90 -5.46
CA ALA A 168 -20.32 -8.72 -5.63
C ALA A 168 -21.80 -9.10 -5.80
N ARG A 169 -22.06 -10.32 -6.29
CA ARG A 169 -23.39 -10.90 -6.49
C ARG A 169 -23.36 -12.39 -6.17
N ARG A 170 -24.49 -12.96 -5.76
CA ARG A 170 -24.63 -14.39 -5.40
C ARG A 170 -24.71 -15.31 -6.63
N GLY A 171 -23.73 -15.19 -7.52
CA GLY A 171 -23.56 -16.06 -8.68
C GLY A 171 -22.34 -16.95 -8.51
N ASN A 172 -22.44 -18.20 -8.96
CA ASN A 172 -21.28 -19.07 -9.03
C ASN A 172 -20.29 -18.52 -10.06
N THR A 173 -19.00 -18.53 -9.73
CA THR A 173 -17.91 -18.14 -10.63
C THR A 173 -16.73 -19.08 -10.46
N ARG A 174 -15.81 -19.03 -11.41
CA ARG A 174 -14.60 -19.83 -11.40
C ARG A 174 -13.42 -18.94 -11.74
N LEU A 175 -12.44 -18.92 -10.84
CA LEU A 175 -11.16 -18.28 -11.07
C LEU A 175 -10.12 -19.34 -11.42
N ALA A 176 -8.99 -18.92 -11.97
CA ALA A 176 -7.80 -19.76 -12.05
C ALA A 176 -6.56 -19.01 -11.57
N ILE A 177 -5.61 -19.69 -10.96
CA ILE A 177 -4.35 -19.11 -10.50
C ILE A 177 -3.15 -19.78 -11.16
N ALA A 178 -2.09 -19.00 -11.34
CA ALA A 178 -0.81 -19.45 -11.85
C ALA A 178 0.36 -18.68 -11.23
N ASP A 179 1.54 -19.30 -11.24
CA ASP A 179 2.82 -18.65 -10.95
C ASP A 179 2.88 -17.85 -9.63
N VAL A 180 2.71 -18.51 -8.49
CA VAL A 180 3.05 -17.92 -7.19
C VAL A 180 4.55 -17.68 -7.14
N ARG A 181 4.95 -16.40 -7.00
CA ARG A 181 6.33 -15.95 -7.03
C ARG A 181 6.64 -15.03 -5.85
N ILE A 182 7.78 -15.23 -5.20
CA ILE A 182 8.36 -14.20 -4.32
C ILE A 182 8.96 -13.13 -5.21
N ILE A 183 8.56 -11.88 -4.98
CA ILE A 183 9.07 -10.71 -5.68
C ILE A 183 10.49 -10.44 -5.16
N GLY A 184 11.44 -10.23 -6.07
CA GLY A 184 12.82 -9.86 -5.70
C GLY A 184 12.92 -8.60 -4.80
N PRO A 185 14.11 -8.25 -4.31
CA PRO A 185 14.39 -6.85 -3.88
C PRO A 185 13.96 -5.87 -4.99
N ASP A 186 13.79 -4.58 -4.69
CA ASP A 186 13.49 -3.57 -5.73
C ASP A 186 14.38 -3.84 -6.95
N PRO A 187 13.81 -4.24 -8.10
CA PRO A 187 14.52 -5.01 -9.14
C PRO A 187 15.62 -4.22 -9.86
N LEU A 188 15.93 -3.01 -9.39
CA LEU A 188 16.91 -2.13 -9.98
C LEU A 188 18.34 -2.64 -9.80
N ILE A 189 18.69 -3.26 -8.66
CA ILE A 189 20.04 -3.83 -8.45
C ILE A 189 20.06 -4.87 -7.32
N SER A 190 20.76 -5.98 -7.52
CA SER A 190 21.01 -7.01 -6.50
C SER A 190 22.50 -7.33 -6.45
N LEU A 191 23.12 -7.19 -5.28
CA LEU A 191 24.56 -7.36 -5.10
C LEU A 191 24.88 -8.57 -4.20
N ASP A 192 25.75 -9.47 -4.65
CA ASP A 192 26.20 -10.64 -3.86
C ASP A 192 27.22 -10.23 -2.79
N ARG A 193 26.76 -9.54 -1.75
CA ARG A 193 27.61 -8.98 -0.70
C ARG A 193 27.92 -9.98 0.41
N ARG A 194 29.11 -9.85 0.99
CA ARG A 194 29.59 -10.68 2.11
C ARG A 194 29.81 -9.82 3.35
N THR A 195 29.87 -10.43 4.52
CA THR A 195 30.12 -9.72 5.80
C THR A 195 31.61 -9.58 6.13
N ASP A 196 32.45 -10.47 5.60
CA ASP A 196 33.86 -10.59 5.96
C ASP A 196 34.81 -9.81 5.05
N ARG A 197 34.47 -9.62 3.78
CA ARG A 197 35.33 -8.97 2.78
C ARG A 197 34.55 -8.39 1.60
N ASP A 198 35.21 -7.50 0.85
CA ASP A 198 34.65 -7.01 -0.42
C ASP A 198 34.75 -8.12 -1.47
N CYS A 199 33.93 -8.00 -2.51
CA CYS A 199 33.87 -8.99 -3.57
C CYS A 199 33.79 -8.34 -4.95
N ALA A 200 34.44 -8.98 -5.91
CA ALA A 200 34.23 -8.73 -7.32
C ALA A 200 33.77 -10.04 -7.95
N VAL A 201 32.69 -10.00 -8.72
CA VAL A 201 32.17 -11.19 -9.42
C VAL A 201 32.38 -10.99 -10.91
N PRO A 202 33.37 -11.70 -11.50
CA PRO A 202 33.55 -11.72 -12.94
C PRO A 202 32.31 -12.25 -13.66
N ARG A 203 32.16 -11.93 -14.96
CA ARG A 203 31.14 -12.57 -15.80
C ARG A 203 31.44 -14.05 -16.04
N GLN A 204 32.72 -14.42 -16.04
CA GLN A 204 33.22 -15.78 -16.20
C GLN A 204 34.26 -16.08 -15.14
N GLY A 205 34.17 -17.24 -14.50
CA GLY A 205 35.08 -17.66 -13.43
C GLY A 205 34.49 -17.47 -12.03
N GLU A 206 35.33 -17.67 -11.02
CA GLU A 206 34.92 -17.63 -9.62
C GLU A 206 34.92 -16.20 -9.05
N PRO A 207 34.06 -15.91 -8.05
CA PRO A 207 34.10 -14.65 -7.32
C PRO A 207 35.46 -14.38 -6.67
N LEU A 208 35.98 -13.18 -6.89
CA LEU A 208 37.21 -12.69 -6.29
C LEU A 208 36.91 -12.06 -4.93
N ALA A 209 37.75 -12.39 -3.95
CA ALA A 209 37.68 -11.96 -2.56
C ALA A 209 38.82 -10.99 -2.26
N GLY A 210 38.54 -9.83 -1.66
CA GLY A 210 39.56 -8.80 -1.47
C GLY A 210 39.03 -7.49 -0.89
N SER A 211 39.59 -6.37 -1.33
CA SER A 211 39.23 -5.01 -0.92
C SER A 211 39.18 -4.08 -2.13
N ILE A 212 38.10 -3.32 -2.26
CA ILE A 212 38.00 -2.26 -3.27
C ILE A 212 38.84 -1.07 -2.80
N ARG A 213 39.73 -0.58 -3.67
CA ARG A 213 40.70 0.49 -3.35
C ARG A 213 40.34 1.84 -3.97
N ASP A 214 39.30 1.91 -4.80
CA ASP A 214 38.82 3.18 -5.33
C ASP A 214 38.20 4.05 -4.24
N GLU A 215 38.67 5.29 -4.16
CA GLU A 215 38.15 6.31 -3.25
C GLU A 215 36.95 7.07 -3.85
N THR A 216 36.85 7.10 -5.19
CA THR A 216 35.78 7.78 -5.92
C THR A 216 35.37 7.01 -7.16
N PHE A 217 34.11 7.13 -7.54
CA PHE A 217 33.50 6.52 -8.72
C PHE A 217 32.94 7.63 -9.60
N ARG A 218 33.53 7.83 -10.79
CA ARG A 218 33.13 8.88 -11.72
C ARG A 218 32.18 8.32 -12.77
N LEU A 219 30.96 8.86 -12.80
CA LEU A 219 29.88 8.38 -13.66
C LEU A 219 29.42 9.50 -14.60
N ASN A 220 29.25 9.19 -15.89
CA ASN A 220 28.41 10.01 -16.76
C ASN A 220 26.98 9.50 -16.68
N THR A 221 26.09 10.29 -16.09
CA THR A 221 24.69 9.94 -15.86
C THR A 221 23.78 10.66 -16.87
N LEU A 222 22.49 10.33 -16.86
CA LEU A 222 21.48 11.07 -17.63
C LEU A 222 21.43 12.57 -17.28
N PHE A 223 21.80 12.92 -16.05
CA PHE A 223 21.78 14.29 -15.53
C PHE A 223 23.16 14.96 -15.56
N GLY A 224 24.11 14.37 -16.29
CA GLY A 224 25.49 14.85 -16.39
C GLY A 224 26.48 14.07 -15.51
N PRO A 225 27.74 14.55 -15.45
CA PRO A 225 28.80 13.86 -14.73
C PRO A 225 28.65 13.99 -13.21
N VAL A 226 28.87 12.87 -12.51
CA VAL A 226 28.77 12.74 -11.05
C VAL A 226 30.00 12.04 -10.51
N VAL A 227 30.45 12.44 -9.32
CA VAL A 227 31.55 11.79 -8.60
C VAL A 227 31.00 11.29 -7.28
N LEU A 228 30.93 9.97 -7.13
CA LEU A 228 30.50 9.33 -5.90
C LEU A 228 31.72 8.98 -5.05
N PRO A 229 31.87 9.50 -3.82
CA PRO A 229 32.89 9.00 -2.90
C PRO A 229 32.56 7.57 -2.46
N ALA A 230 33.60 6.76 -2.22
CA ALA A 230 33.46 5.34 -1.90
C ALA A 230 32.64 5.06 -0.63
N GLU A 231 32.60 6.01 0.30
CA GLU A 231 31.78 5.96 1.51
C GLU A 231 30.27 5.94 1.22
N LEU A 232 29.84 6.55 0.10
CA LEU A 232 28.45 6.52 -0.35
C LEU A 232 28.13 5.27 -1.17
N VAL A 233 29.13 4.51 -1.62
CA VAL A 233 28.94 3.36 -2.50
C VAL A 233 28.84 2.07 -1.70
N VAL A 234 27.78 1.32 -1.96
CA VAL A 234 27.58 -0.04 -1.46
C VAL A 234 28.17 -1.06 -2.45
N GLY A 235 28.00 -0.78 -3.74
CA GLY A 235 28.60 -1.53 -4.82
C GLY A 235 27.99 -1.16 -6.15
N LEU A 236 28.41 -1.84 -7.20
CA LEU A 236 27.96 -1.63 -8.56
C LEU A 236 27.72 -2.95 -9.27
N GLU A 237 26.84 -2.90 -10.25
CA GLU A 237 26.55 -3.97 -11.20
C GLU A 237 26.81 -3.45 -12.61
N ALA A 238 27.47 -4.26 -13.44
CA ALA A 238 27.75 -3.92 -14.82
C ALA A 238 26.57 -4.31 -15.71
N THR A 239 25.98 -3.35 -16.41
CA THR A 239 24.75 -3.55 -17.20
C THR A 239 25.02 -4.18 -18.56
N ASP A 240 26.12 -3.79 -19.21
CA ASP A 240 26.42 -4.16 -20.60
C ASP A 240 27.73 -4.94 -20.71
N PRO A 241 27.74 -6.14 -21.31
CA PRO A 241 28.98 -6.82 -21.68
C PRO A 241 29.79 -5.98 -22.67
N GLY A 242 31.05 -5.68 -22.35
CA GLY A 242 31.96 -4.93 -23.23
C GLY A 242 31.79 -3.40 -23.23
N ARG A 243 30.91 -2.83 -22.40
CA ARG A 243 30.83 -1.38 -22.16
C ARG A 243 31.03 -1.07 -20.68
N SER A 244 31.28 0.20 -20.36
CA SER A 244 31.45 0.69 -18.99
C SER A 244 30.12 1.07 -18.31
N GLY A 245 28.98 0.54 -18.78
CA GLY A 245 27.66 0.81 -18.21
C GLY A 245 27.51 0.16 -16.83
N VAL A 246 27.07 0.94 -15.85
CA VAL A 246 26.92 0.50 -14.45
C VAL A 246 25.66 1.02 -13.78
N ARG A 247 25.15 0.24 -12.83
CA ARG A 247 24.21 0.65 -11.79
C ARG A 247 24.96 0.67 -10.47
N VAL A 248 24.99 1.79 -9.77
CA VAL A 248 25.67 1.93 -8.48
C VAL A 248 24.63 2.06 -7.37
N LEU A 249 24.65 1.13 -6.41
CA LEU A 249 23.84 1.20 -5.20
C LEU A 249 24.55 2.07 -4.17
N THR A 250 23.84 3.04 -3.60
CA THR A 250 24.37 3.92 -2.55
C THR A 250 23.92 3.51 -1.15
N THR A 251 24.59 4.05 -0.13
CA THR A 251 24.31 3.77 1.29
C THR A 251 22.95 4.29 1.77
N ASP A 252 22.38 5.28 1.08
CA ASP A 252 21.02 5.78 1.26
C ASP A 252 20.00 5.11 0.31
N GLY A 253 20.38 4.02 -0.37
CA GLY A 253 19.47 3.21 -1.16
C GLY A 253 19.09 3.79 -2.52
N GLN A 254 19.81 4.77 -3.05
CA GLN A 254 19.67 5.18 -4.45
C GLN A 254 20.35 4.16 -5.38
N VAL A 255 19.89 4.11 -6.63
CA VAL A 255 20.52 3.39 -7.72
C VAL A 255 20.87 4.40 -8.81
N VAL A 256 22.14 4.75 -8.88
CA VAL A 256 22.67 5.73 -9.83
C VAL A 256 23.15 5.01 -11.08
N CYS A 257 22.56 5.32 -12.22
CA CYS A 257 22.89 4.71 -13.51
C CYS A 257 23.76 5.62 -14.36
N GLY A 258 24.72 5.04 -15.06
CA GLY A 258 25.58 5.77 -15.98
C GLY A 258 26.69 4.93 -16.55
N THR A 259 27.67 5.59 -17.18
CA THR A 259 28.90 4.94 -17.62
C THR A 259 30.05 5.33 -16.70
N LEU A 260 30.80 4.35 -16.19
CA LEU A 260 32.01 4.61 -15.40
C LEU A 260 33.11 5.17 -16.30
N THR A 261 33.59 6.38 -16.02
CA THR A 261 34.55 7.12 -16.85
C THR A 261 35.88 6.39 -16.96
N ASP A 262 36.37 5.82 -15.85
CA ASP A 262 37.66 5.12 -15.81
C ASP A 262 37.57 3.69 -16.37
N GLY A 263 36.35 3.15 -16.49
CA GLY A 263 36.06 1.82 -17.06
C GLY A 263 36.65 0.62 -16.30
N ARG A 264 37.31 0.85 -15.15
CA ARG A 264 38.02 -0.15 -14.36
C ARG A 264 37.81 0.09 -12.86
N ILE A 265 38.02 -0.95 -12.05
CA ILE A 265 37.98 -0.92 -10.59
C ILE A 265 39.31 -1.44 -10.06
N ARG A 266 39.94 -0.68 -9.16
CA ARG A 266 41.13 -1.08 -8.41
C ARG A 266 40.73 -2.00 -7.27
N PHE A 267 41.16 -3.25 -7.36
CA PHE A 267 40.80 -4.30 -6.41
C PHE A 267 42.06 -4.98 -5.88
N GLU A 268 42.24 -5.00 -4.57
CA GLU A 268 43.31 -5.75 -3.93
C GLU A 268 42.80 -7.13 -3.54
N LEU A 269 43.37 -8.17 -4.14
CA LEU A 269 43.04 -9.56 -3.82
C LEU A 269 43.41 -9.88 -2.37
N ALA A 270 42.79 -10.91 -1.80
CA ALA A 270 43.11 -11.36 -0.43
C ALA A 270 44.60 -11.70 -0.19
N GLY A 271 45.36 -11.97 -1.26
CA GLY A 271 46.81 -12.16 -1.21
C GLY A 271 47.65 -10.86 -1.23
N GLY A 272 47.03 -9.68 -1.29
CA GLY A 272 47.69 -8.37 -1.31
C GLY A 272 48.04 -7.82 -2.71
N GLU A 273 47.80 -8.60 -3.77
CA GLU A 273 48.03 -8.15 -5.15
C GLU A 273 46.95 -7.15 -5.59
N LEU A 274 47.37 -6.00 -6.10
CA LEU A 274 46.48 -4.99 -6.66
C LEU A 274 46.23 -5.24 -8.15
N VAL A 275 44.97 -5.32 -8.54
CA VAL A 275 44.54 -5.65 -9.92
C VAL A 275 43.52 -4.63 -10.41
N ASP A 276 43.66 -4.20 -11.67
CA ASP A 276 42.67 -3.35 -12.35
C ASP A 276 41.63 -4.20 -13.09
N LEU A 277 40.45 -4.31 -12.51
CA LEU A 277 39.35 -5.10 -13.06
C LEU A 277 38.53 -4.28 -14.06
N PRO A 278 38.48 -4.62 -15.36
CA PRO A 278 37.67 -3.90 -16.32
C PRO A 278 36.17 -4.17 -16.10
N ILE A 279 35.34 -3.12 -16.09
CA ILE A 279 33.90 -3.21 -15.85
C ILE A 279 33.21 -4.17 -16.82
N GLY A 280 33.61 -4.17 -18.10
CA GLY A 280 33.03 -5.05 -19.11
C GLY A 280 33.22 -6.55 -18.80
N GLY A 281 34.24 -6.91 -18.02
CA GLY A 281 34.51 -8.29 -17.57
C GLY A 281 33.84 -8.66 -16.24
N LEU A 282 33.22 -7.70 -15.55
CA LEU A 282 32.54 -7.92 -14.28
C LEU A 282 31.04 -8.08 -14.48
N ARG A 283 30.42 -8.87 -13.61
CA ARG A 283 28.98 -8.84 -13.34
C ARG A 283 28.68 -7.76 -12.31
N GLN A 284 29.47 -7.72 -11.24
CA GLN A 284 29.30 -6.77 -10.13
C GLN A 284 30.59 -6.65 -9.32
N CYS A 285 30.68 -5.59 -8.53
CA CYS A 285 31.70 -5.39 -7.52
C CYS A 285 31.06 -4.68 -6.32
N ALA A 286 31.24 -5.19 -5.10
CA ALA A 286 30.54 -4.68 -3.95
C ALA A 286 31.38 -4.70 -2.67
N PHE A 287 31.22 -3.66 -1.87
CA PHE A 287 31.80 -3.57 -0.54
C PHE A 287 31.09 -4.53 0.42
N ARG A 288 31.82 -4.98 1.44
CA ARG A 288 31.29 -5.82 2.51
C ARG A 288 30.13 -5.15 3.25
N ILE A 289 29.33 -5.97 3.90
CA ILE A 289 28.26 -5.54 4.80
C ILE A 289 28.90 -5.01 6.09
N SER A 290 28.51 -3.82 6.49
CA SER A 290 28.94 -3.17 7.74
C SER A 290 27.84 -2.21 8.24
N PRO A 291 27.95 -1.66 9.46
CA PRO A 291 27.00 -0.65 9.94
C PRO A 291 26.92 0.59 9.03
N GLN A 292 28.03 1.00 8.42
CA GLN A 292 28.07 2.12 7.47
C GLN A 292 27.55 1.76 6.08
N ARG A 293 27.55 0.46 5.73
CA ARG A 293 27.03 -0.09 4.47
C ARG A 293 26.05 -1.22 4.78
N PRO A 294 24.83 -0.89 5.22
CA PRO A 294 23.86 -1.88 5.69
C PRO A 294 23.52 -2.88 4.60
N ALA A 295 23.05 -4.07 4.98
CA ALA A 295 22.64 -5.11 4.02
C ALA A 295 21.52 -4.63 3.08
N HIS A 296 20.60 -3.81 3.61
CA HIS A 296 19.46 -3.26 2.88
C HIS A 296 19.40 -1.73 3.05
N PRO A 297 20.16 -0.98 2.23
CA PRO A 297 20.05 0.47 2.16
C PRO A 297 18.64 0.91 1.74
N ALA A 298 18.05 1.86 2.46
CA ALA A 298 16.70 2.35 2.20
C ALA A 298 16.66 3.88 2.09
N PRO A 299 16.01 4.45 1.06
CA PRO A 299 15.84 5.89 0.92
C PRO A 299 15.09 6.52 2.08
N GLN A 300 15.62 7.64 2.57
CA GLN A 300 15.00 8.48 3.60
C GLN A 300 14.30 9.72 3.04
N ALA A 301 14.48 9.96 1.73
CA ALA A 301 13.88 11.07 0.99
C ALA A 301 12.95 10.52 -0.11
N PRO A 302 12.07 11.37 -0.67
CA PRO A 302 11.30 11.01 -1.86
C PRO A 302 12.22 10.49 -2.97
N VAL A 303 11.81 9.44 -3.68
CA VAL A 303 12.59 8.88 -4.78
C VAL A 303 11.81 8.90 -6.08
N ALA A 304 12.51 9.12 -7.19
CA ALA A 304 11.99 8.90 -8.53
C ALA A 304 12.66 7.70 -9.18
N ARG A 305 11.87 6.83 -9.81
CA ARG A 305 12.36 5.77 -10.69
C ARG A 305 12.50 6.31 -12.11
N VAL A 306 13.74 6.42 -12.58
CA VAL A 306 14.09 7.00 -13.88
C VAL A 306 14.87 5.96 -14.68
N GLY A 307 14.27 5.43 -15.75
CA GLY A 307 14.81 4.28 -16.46
C GLY A 307 15.08 3.10 -15.51
N ASP A 308 16.33 2.62 -15.50
CA ASP A 308 16.81 1.54 -14.62
C ASP A 308 17.41 2.05 -13.30
N GLY A 309 17.25 3.35 -13.01
CA GLY A 309 17.75 4.01 -11.81
C GLY A 309 16.65 4.42 -10.83
N ARG A 310 17.09 4.75 -9.62
CA ARG A 310 16.25 5.33 -8.55
C ARG A 310 17.05 6.39 -7.82
N ILE A 311 16.60 7.63 -7.92
CA ILE A 311 17.32 8.79 -7.34
C ILE A 311 16.48 9.43 -6.25
N ALA A 312 17.14 9.89 -5.19
CA ALA A 312 16.53 10.63 -4.09
C ALA A 312 16.40 12.11 -4.45
N LEU A 313 15.28 12.71 -4.13
CA LEU A 313 14.91 14.05 -4.55
C LEU A 313 14.41 14.88 -3.38
N ARG A 314 14.66 16.17 -3.46
CA ARG A 314 13.93 17.21 -2.73
C ARG A 314 13.18 18.06 -3.75
N PHE A 315 11.93 18.39 -3.43
CA PHE A 315 11.14 19.36 -4.17
C PHE A 315 11.14 20.67 -3.38
N ASP A 316 10.96 21.80 -4.07
CA ASP A 316 10.80 23.08 -3.40
C ASP A 316 9.40 23.18 -2.77
N ASP A 317 9.27 23.96 -1.69
CA ASP A 317 8.07 23.99 -0.85
C ASP A 317 6.84 24.55 -1.59
N ASP A 318 7.06 25.37 -2.62
CA ASP A 318 6.05 25.97 -3.50
C ASP A 318 5.73 25.10 -4.73
N PHE A 319 6.51 24.04 -4.99
CA PHE A 319 6.28 23.15 -6.12
C PHE A 319 4.98 22.34 -5.95
N ARG A 320 4.23 22.17 -7.04
CA ARG A 320 2.97 21.40 -7.06
C ARG A 320 2.94 20.50 -8.29
N PHE A 321 2.52 19.25 -8.10
CA PHE A 321 2.13 18.39 -9.21
C PHE A 321 0.70 18.74 -9.64
N VAL A 322 0.52 19.26 -10.85
CA VAL A 322 -0.81 19.57 -11.37
C VAL A 322 -1.31 18.39 -12.21
N LEU A 323 -2.37 17.73 -11.74
CA LEU A 323 -3.06 16.68 -12.48
C LEU A 323 -4.34 17.22 -13.11
N ASP A 324 -4.42 17.16 -14.43
CA ASP A 324 -5.65 17.38 -15.18
C ASP A 324 -6.53 16.14 -15.03
N THR A 325 -7.45 16.20 -14.06
CA THR A 325 -8.41 15.12 -13.79
C THR A 325 -9.70 15.33 -14.58
N PRO A 326 -10.59 14.33 -14.69
CA PRO A 326 -11.94 14.52 -15.22
C PRO A 326 -12.79 15.55 -14.45
N HIS A 327 -12.36 15.94 -13.25
CA HIS A 327 -12.99 16.94 -12.39
C HIS A 327 -12.37 18.33 -12.54
N GLY A 328 -11.36 18.49 -13.38
CA GLY A 328 -10.57 19.70 -13.51
C GLY A 328 -9.15 19.54 -12.96
N PRO A 329 -8.32 20.59 -13.05
CA PRO A 329 -6.94 20.55 -12.59
C PRO A 329 -6.89 20.49 -11.05
N VAL A 330 -6.08 19.57 -10.52
CA VAL A 330 -5.83 19.40 -9.09
C VAL A 330 -4.34 19.59 -8.82
N ALA A 331 -3.99 20.63 -8.07
CA ALA A 331 -2.62 20.87 -7.62
C ALA A 331 -2.32 20.09 -6.34
N LEU A 332 -1.31 19.23 -6.39
CA LEU A 332 -0.91 18.34 -5.30
C LEU A 332 0.47 18.72 -4.78
N GLU A 333 0.54 18.97 -3.48
CA GLU A 333 1.81 19.17 -2.77
C GLU A 333 2.59 17.86 -2.66
N PRO A 334 3.92 17.87 -2.86
CA PRO A 334 4.77 16.71 -2.59
C PRO A 334 4.58 16.16 -1.16
N ALA A 335 4.32 17.03 -0.20
CA ALA A 335 4.05 16.66 1.19
C ALA A 335 2.74 15.88 1.39
N LEU A 336 1.80 15.93 0.45
CA LEU A 336 0.55 15.17 0.50
C LEU A 336 0.66 13.81 -0.20
N LEU A 337 1.70 13.60 -1.01
CA LEU A 337 1.86 12.40 -1.82
C LEU A 337 2.52 11.27 -1.02
N ALA A 338 2.02 10.06 -1.25
CA ALA A 338 2.70 8.81 -0.90
C ALA A 338 3.30 8.16 -2.15
N ARG A 339 2.56 8.16 -3.26
CA ARG A 339 3.01 7.68 -4.56
C ARG A 339 2.44 8.50 -5.70
N LEU A 340 3.17 8.55 -6.80
CA LEU A 340 2.72 9.05 -8.08
C LEU A 340 3.24 8.11 -9.17
N ASP A 341 2.35 7.34 -9.79
CA ASP A 341 2.68 6.24 -10.69
C ASP A 341 2.26 6.57 -12.13
N ALA A 342 3.16 6.37 -13.10
CA ALA A 342 2.82 6.50 -14.50
C ALA A 342 2.00 5.28 -14.93
N LEU A 343 0.80 5.50 -15.47
CA LEU A 343 -0.06 4.43 -15.93
C LEU A 343 0.39 3.91 -17.31
N PRO A 344 0.41 2.58 -17.54
CA PRO A 344 0.93 1.99 -18.77
C PRO A 344 0.02 2.25 -19.98
N ASP A 345 -1.28 2.40 -19.73
CA ASP A 345 -2.32 2.37 -20.78
C ASP A 345 -2.52 3.70 -21.49
N ALA A 346 -1.89 4.79 -21.02
CA ALA A 346 -1.98 6.10 -21.65
C ALA A 346 -0.75 6.96 -21.38
N PRO A 347 -0.15 7.58 -22.42
CA PRO A 347 0.99 8.46 -22.25
C PRO A 347 0.62 9.64 -21.35
N ARG A 348 1.46 9.92 -20.36
CA ARG A 348 1.31 11.01 -19.37
C ARG A 348 0.09 10.90 -18.46
N ARG A 349 -0.61 9.78 -18.41
CA ARG A 349 -1.61 9.53 -17.37
C ARG A 349 -0.92 9.01 -16.13
N TRP A 350 -1.29 9.55 -14.98
CA TRP A 350 -0.72 9.24 -13.69
C TRP A 350 -1.80 8.92 -12.67
N GLU A 351 -1.45 8.06 -11.72
CA GLU A 351 -2.20 7.82 -10.50
C GLU A 351 -1.43 8.41 -9.32
N ALA A 352 -2.03 9.40 -8.65
CA ALA A 352 -1.55 9.91 -7.38
C ALA A 352 -2.25 9.16 -6.25
N ARG A 353 -1.46 8.55 -5.36
CA ARG A 353 -1.93 8.08 -4.07
C ARG A 353 -1.42 9.01 -2.99
N LEU A 354 -2.35 9.64 -2.28
CA LEU A 354 -2.07 10.58 -1.20
C LEU A 354 -1.78 9.83 0.11
N ARG A 355 -1.09 10.49 1.03
CA ARG A 355 -0.81 9.99 2.39
C ARG A 355 -2.10 9.70 3.15
N GLY A 356 -3.16 10.46 2.88
CA GLY A 356 -4.52 10.24 3.41
C GLY A 356 -5.22 8.99 2.88
N GLY A 357 -4.64 8.28 1.91
CA GLY A 357 -5.24 7.11 1.24
C GLY A 357 -6.00 7.43 -0.05
N SER A 358 -6.32 8.71 -0.30
CA SER A 358 -7.04 9.13 -1.50
C SER A 358 -6.28 8.78 -2.77
N VAL A 359 -7.01 8.37 -3.80
CA VAL A 359 -6.47 8.04 -5.12
C VAL A 359 -7.05 9.01 -6.14
N LEU A 360 -6.18 9.66 -6.89
CA LEU A 360 -6.53 10.55 -7.99
C LEU A 360 -5.89 10.07 -9.29
N THR A 361 -6.64 10.03 -10.38
CA THR A 361 -6.07 9.80 -11.72
C THR A 361 -6.25 11.01 -12.62
N GLY A 362 -5.23 11.33 -13.40
CA GLY A 362 -5.24 12.47 -14.30
C GLY A 362 -4.04 12.50 -15.23
N THR A 363 -4.00 13.49 -16.12
CA THR A 363 -2.83 13.74 -16.95
C THR A 363 -1.93 14.74 -16.24
N LEU A 364 -0.62 14.51 -16.18
CA LEU A 364 0.28 15.50 -15.59
C LEU A 364 0.41 16.70 -16.54
N ALA A 365 0.01 17.89 -16.07
CA ALA A 365 -0.06 19.10 -16.88
C ALA A 365 1.34 19.54 -17.35
N GLU A 366 2.30 19.60 -16.42
CA GLU A 366 3.69 19.93 -16.74
C GLU A 366 4.53 18.66 -16.98
N PRO A 367 5.12 18.48 -18.18
CA PRO A 367 5.96 17.33 -18.47
C PRO A 367 7.38 17.47 -17.88
N SER A 368 7.73 18.62 -17.32
CA SER A 368 9.04 18.94 -16.77
C SER A 368 8.90 19.17 -15.28
N ILE A 369 9.62 18.40 -14.48
CA ILE A 369 9.47 18.36 -13.02
C ILE A 369 10.81 18.82 -12.43
N PRO A 370 10.93 20.09 -11.99
CA PRO A 370 12.12 20.57 -11.31
C PRO A 370 12.24 19.91 -9.94
N ALA A 371 13.46 19.49 -9.59
CA ALA A 371 13.78 18.92 -8.30
C ALA A 371 15.27 19.15 -7.97
N THR A 372 15.66 18.86 -6.74
CA THR A 372 17.06 18.76 -6.33
C THR A 372 17.40 17.30 -6.10
N TRP A 373 18.35 16.75 -6.85
CA TRP A 373 18.91 15.43 -6.60
C TRP A 373 19.81 15.48 -5.36
N LEU A 374 19.48 14.66 -4.37
CA LEU A 374 20.23 14.50 -3.12
C LEU A 374 21.23 13.36 -3.28
N LEU A 375 22.51 13.63 -3.55
CA LEU A 375 23.56 12.63 -3.74
C LEU A 375 24.39 12.50 -2.47
N GLY A 376 23.76 12.02 -1.39
CA GLY A 376 24.30 12.09 -0.03
C GLY A 376 24.11 13.48 0.60
N ALA A 377 24.62 13.67 1.82
CA ALA A 377 24.37 14.90 2.58
C ALA A 377 25.08 16.15 2.01
N ALA A 378 26.21 15.96 1.33
CA ALA A 378 27.11 17.05 0.91
C ALA A 378 26.93 17.48 -0.55
N ASP A 379 26.39 16.63 -1.43
CA ASP A 379 26.24 16.93 -2.87
C ASP A 379 24.75 16.99 -3.23
N GLN A 380 24.26 18.21 -3.47
CA GLN A 380 22.88 18.47 -3.87
C GLN A 380 22.89 19.26 -5.17
N ARG A 381 22.11 18.79 -6.16
CA ARG A 381 22.17 19.36 -7.51
C ARG A 381 20.77 19.60 -8.07
N PRO A 382 20.52 20.75 -8.71
CA PRO A 382 19.27 20.94 -9.44
C PRO A 382 19.22 19.96 -10.61
N VAL A 383 18.09 19.29 -10.77
CA VAL A 383 17.78 18.38 -11.87
C VAL A 383 16.38 18.68 -12.40
N THR A 384 16.19 18.43 -13.69
CA THR A 384 14.89 18.53 -14.32
C THR A 384 14.50 17.16 -14.86
N LEU A 385 13.43 16.60 -14.32
CA LEU A 385 12.93 15.29 -14.70
C LEU A 385 11.87 15.45 -15.78
N THR A 386 12.02 14.74 -16.89
CA THR A 386 10.96 14.65 -17.89
C THR A 386 9.99 13.55 -17.49
N ALA A 387 8.70 13.86 -17.37
CA ALA A 387 7.65 12.92 -16.97
C ALA A 387 7.65 11.62 -17.79
N GLY A 388 8.00 11.68 -19.08
CA GLY A 388 8.12 10.48 -19.93
C GLY A 388 9.27 9.52 -19.57
N HIS A 389 10.27 9.99 -18.83
CA HIS A 389 11.40 9.18 -18.35
C HIS A 389 11.21 8.69 -16.91
N VAL A 390 10.23 9.25 -16.19
CA VAL A 390 9.91 8.84 -14.82
C VAL A 390 8.78 7.81 -14.86
N ARG A 391 8.97 6.69 -14.16
CA ARG A 391 7.94 5.65 -14.03
C ARG A 391 7.14 5.80 -12.74
N GLN A 392 7.77 6.31 -11.70
CA GLN A 392 7.18 6.38 -10.37
C GLN A 392 7.91 7.43 -9.55
N PHE A 393 7.16 8.16 -8.74
CA PHE A 393 7.66 8.81 -7.54
C PHE A 393 7.11 8.10 -6.30
N ARG A 394 7.95 7.95 -5.28
CA ARG A 394 7.58 7.33 -4.01
C ARG A 394 8.11 8.16 -2.86
N TRP A 395 7.24 8.51 -1.92
CA TRP A 395 7.62 9.16 -0.67
C TRP A 395 7.77 8.11 0.44
N PRO A 396 8.76 8.27 1.34
CA PRO A 396 8.97 7.36 2.47
C PRO A 396 8.01 7.71 3.61
N VAL A 397 6.71 7.51 3.40
CA VAL A 397 5.64 7.99 4.29
C VAL A 397 4.65 6.88 4.62
N THR A 398 4.13 6.95 5.83
CA THR A 398 3.01 6.17 6.32
C THR A 398 1.71 6.61 5.65
N LEU A 399 0.94 5.65 5.14
CA LEU A 399 -0.44 5.92 4.78
C LEU A 399 -1.26 6.04 6.07
N GLN A 400 -1.88 7.19 6.27
CA GLN A 400 -2.75 7.46 7.40
C GLN A 400 -4.14 7.76 6.85
N THR A 401 -4.99 6.73 6.78
CA THR A 401 -6.40 6.98 6.49
C THR A 401 -7.01 7.65 7.72
N PRO A 402 -7.55 8.88 7.61
CA PRO A 402 -8.12 9.54 8.77
C PRO A 402 -9.33 8.76 9.26
N ALA A 403 -9.38 8.45 10.56
CA ALA A 403 -10.46 7.67 11.15
C ALA A 403 -11.85 8.33 11.01
N ALA A 404 -11.88 9.66 10.83
CA ALA A 404 -13.07 10.49 10.72
C ALA A 404 -13.22 11.15 9.32
N ALA A 405 -12.75 10.50 8.26
CA ALA A 405 -12.88 11.01 6.88
C ALA A 405 -14.13 10.48 6.17
N ALA A 406 -14.92 11.37 5.58
CA ALA A 406 -15.89 10.97 4.56
C ALA A 406 -15.18 10.26 3.40
N VAL A 407 -15.85 9.27 2.82
CA VAL A 407 -15.33 8.44 1.74
C VAL A 407 -16.21 8.65 0.51
N ALA A 408 -15.67 9.31 -0.51
CA ALA A 408 -16.31 9.39 -1.82
C ALA A 408 -15.74 8.31 -2.73
N ARG A 409 -16.63 7.49 -3.31
CA ARG A 409 -16.30 6.46 -4.30
C ARG A 409 -16.75 6.93 -5.67
N LEU A 410 -15.86 6.88 -6.64
CA LEU A 410 -16.09 7.31 -8.00
C LEU A 410 -16.30 6.09 -8.91
N ARG A 411 -16.88 6.33 -10.08
CA ARG A 411 -17.18 5.28 -11.08
C ARG A 411 -15.95 4.69 -11.76
N ASP A 412 -14.83 5.39 -11.72
CA ASP A 412 -13.54 4.97 -12.27
C ASP A 412 -12.63 4.37 -11.19
N ASP A 413 -13.24 3.78 -10.16
CA ASP A 413 -12.59 3.11 -9.02
C ASP A 413 -11.70 4.01 -8.14
N GLN A 414 -11.67 5.33 -8.39
CA GLN A 414 -11.03 6.27 -7.49
C GLN A 414 -11.79 6.34 -6.16
N VAL A 415 -11.04 6.43 -5.06
CA VAL A 415 -11.58 6.60 -3.71
C VAL A 415 -10.94 7.84 -3.10
N LEU A 416 -11.75 8.77 -2.63
CA LEU A 416 -11.32 10.01 -2.00
C LEU A 416 -11.70 9.97 -0.52
N TYR A 417 -10.72 10.17 0.33
CA TYR A 417 -10.88 10.37 1.78
C TYR A 417 -10.79 11.86 2.07
N GLY A 418 -11.80 12.39 2.74
CA GLY A 418 -11.93 13.83 2.89
C GLY A 418 -13.17 14.27 3.65
N GLN A 419 -13.66 15.43 3.27
CA GLN A 419 -14.92 16.00 3.76
C GLN A 419 -15.61 16.75 2.63
N ILE A 420 -16.94 16.77 2.66
CA ILE A 420 -17.70 17.64 1.75
C ILE A 420 -17.48 19.09 2.23
N ALA A 421 -16.91 19.93 1.37
CA ALA A 421 -16.46 21.28 1.72
C ALA A 421 -17.60 22.32 1.70
N GLN A 422 -18.66 22.05 0.94
CA GLN A 422 -19.85 22.89 0.87
C GLN A 422 -20.80 22.62 2.06
N PRO A 423 -21.56 23.63 2.53
CA PRO A 423 -22.39 23.49 3.74
C PRO A 423 -23.68 22.68 3.51
N SER A 424 -24.17 22.59 2.27
CA SER A 424 -25.40 21.86 1.95
C SER A 424 -25.36 21.26 0.55
N LEU A 425 -26.14 20.19 0.34
CA LEU A 425 -26.42 19.58 -0.96
C LEU A 425 -27.88 19.85 -1.35
N THR A 426 -28.13 20.24 -2.59
CA THR A 426 -29.51 20.52 -3.05
C THR A 426 -30.04 19.37 -3.88
N ILE A 427 -31.20 18.82 -3.52
CA ILE A 427 -31.87 17.74 -4.26
C ILE A 427 -33.24 18.21 -4.75
N LYS A 428 -33.63 17.82 -5.97
CA LYS A 428 -34.97 18.12 -6.50
C LYS A 428 -35.93 17.00 -6.12
N GLY A 429 -36.75 17.22 -5.09
CA GLY A 429 -37.83 16.34 -4.70
C GLY A 429 -39.12 16.56 -5.50
N GLY A 430 -40.16 15.79 -5.17
CA GLY A 430 -41.48 15.90 -5.82
C GLY A 430 -42.21 17.23 -5.60
N PHE A 431 -41.84 17.97 -4.55
CA PHE A 431 -42.44 19.27 -4.19
C PHE A 431 -41.55 20.48 -4.51
N GLY A 432 -40.37 20.28 -5.11
CA GLY A 432 -39.41 21.35 -5.41
C GLY A 432 -37.97 20.99 -5.03
N ALA A 433 -37.08 21.99 -5.12
CA ALA A 433 -35.70 21.87 -4.67
C ALA A 433 -35.62 21.99 -3.14
N GLU A 434 -34.86 21.12 -2.50
CA GLU A 434 -34.64 21.08 -1.05
C GLU A 434 -33.13 21.09 -0.80
N ALA A 435 -32.65 22.05 -0.01
CA ALA A 435 -31.26 22.10 0.45
C ALA A 435 -31.14 21.30 1.75
N ILE A 436 -30.19 20.36 1.80
CA ILE A 436 -29.95 19.46 2.92
C ILE A 436 -28.56 19.77 3.46
N ASP A 437 -28.46 20.06 4.75
CA ASP A 437 -27.20 20.34 5.43
C ASP A 437 -26.30 19.08 5.40
N VAL A 438 -25.03 19.25 5.05
CA VAL A 438 -24.08 18.13 4.91
C VAL A 438 -23.93 17.34 6.21
N LYS A 439 -24.06 18.00 7.36
CA LYS A 439 -23.97 17.34 8.68
C LYS A 439 -25.09 16.32 8.93
N ASP A 440 -26.20 16.43 8.23
CA ASP A 440 -27.36 15.55 8.38
C ASP A 440 -27.30 14.34 7.43
N ILE A 441 -26.32 14.29 6.53
CA ILE A 441 -26.16 13.25 5.52
C ILE A 441 -25.26 12.14 6.08
N VAL A 442 -25.81 10.93 6.18
CA VAL A 442 -25.06 9.73 6.56
C VAL A 442 -24.40 9.11 5.32
N ALA A 443 -25.18 9.01 4.25
CA ALA A 443 -24.70 8.48 2.98
C ALA A 443 -25.42 9.13 1.80
N ALA A 444 -24.74 9.20 0.66
CA ALA A 444 -25.31 9.58 -0.62
C ALA A 444 -25.01 8.46 -1.62
N ALA A 445 -26.04 7.88 -2.23
CA ALA A 445 -25.90 6.90 -3.30
C ALA A 445 -26.34 7.51 -4.62
N PHE A 446 -25.52 7.36 -5.65
CA PHE A 446 -25.78 7.92 -6.99
C PHE A 446 -26.15 6.80 -7.96
N SER A 447 -27.21 6.99 -8.74
CA SER A 447 -27.75 5.96 -9.61
C SER A 447 -26.75 5.58 -10.70
N PRO A 448 -26.42 4.28 -10.89
CA PRO A 448 -25.48 3.88 -11.91
C PRO A 448 -26.01 4.11 -13.34
N VAL A 449 -27.34 4.16 -13.51
CA VAL A 449 -28.01 4.26 -14.82
C VAL A 449 -28.51 5.68 -15.11
N ASP A 450 -29.09 6.35 -14.11
CA ASP A 450 -29.65 7.69 -14.26
C ASP A 450 -28.69 8.73 -13.69
N LEU A 451 -27.77 9.24 -14.52
CA LEU A 451 -26.75 10.19 -14.09
C LEU A 451 -27.39 11.41 -13.40
N GLY A 452 -26.91 11.74 -12.20
CA GLY A 452 -27.44 12.82 -11.37
C GLY A 452 -28.57 12.41 -10.44
N MET A 453 -29.21 11.25 -10.61
CA MET A 453 -30.20 10.76 -9.64
C MET A 453 -29.50 10.29 -8.36
N THR A 454 -29.89 10.87 -7.24
CA THR A 454 -29.27 10.61 -5.94
C THR A 454 -30.31 10.14 -4.93
N THR A 455 -29.90 9.23 -4.06
CA THR A 455 -30.60 8.87 -2.83
C THR A 455 -29.73 9.31 -1.67
N LEU A 456 -30.18 10.30 -0.92
CA LEU A 456 -29.56 10.75 0.31
C LEU A 456 -30.18 9.99 1.48
N THR A 457 -29.35 9.28 2.23
CA THR A 457 -29.70 8.71 3.52
C THR A 457 -29.35 9.73 4.58
N LEU A 458 -30.38 10.30 5.19
CA LEU A 458 -30.24 11.25 6.27
C LEU A 458 -30.14 10.50 7.60
N TYR A 459 -29.58 11.18 8.58
CA TYR A 459 -29.60 10.72 9.96
C TYR A 459 -31.05 10.41 10.42
N GLY A 460 -31.23 9.30 11.13
CA GLY A 460 -32.54 8.74 11.48
C GLY A 460 -33.18 7.83 10.43
N GLY A 461 -32.44 7.45 9.39
CA GLY A 461 -32.86 6.46 8.38
C GLY A 461 -33.84 6.99 7.34
N ARG A 462 -34.18 8.29 7.39
CA ARG A 462 -35.00 8.94 6.36
C ARG A 462 -34.22 9.03 5.06
N THR A 463 -34.90 8.77 3.94
CA THR A 463 -34.29 8.88 2.61
C THR A 463 -34.94 9.98 1.81
N LYS A 464 -34.13 10.70 1.05
CA LYS A 464 -34.56 11.69 0.06
C LYS A 464 -34.03 11.26 -1.29
N ARG A 465 -34.92 11.15 -2.28
CA ARG A 465 -34.57 10.72 -3.63
C ARG A 465 -34.99 11.76 -4.64
N GLY A 466 -34.12 12.03 -5.60
CA GLY A 466 -34.32 13.01 -6.65
C GLY A 466 -33.00 13.33 -7.36
N PRO A 467 -33.02 14.09 -8.46
CA PRO A 467 -31.79 14.53 -9.09
C PRO A 467 -31.10 15.58 -8.20
N MET A 468 -29.79 15.41 -8.01
CA MET A 468 -28.93 16.40 -7.36
C MET A 468 -28.86 17.65 -8.24
N LEU A 469 -29.06 18.82 -7.64
CA LEU A 469 -28.92 20.12 -8.29
C LEU A 469 -27.51 20.65 -8.04
N GLY A 470 -26.76 20.82 -9.12
CA GLY A 470 -25.34 21.14 -9.10
C GLY A 470 -24.54 20.15 -9.96
N ALA A 471 -23.52 20.63 -10.67
CA ALA A 471 -22.71 19.78 -11.53
C ALA A 471 -21.63 19.00 -10.76
N SER A 472 -21.24 19.50 -9.58
CA SER A 472 -20.17 18.95 -8.75
C SER A 472 -20.44 19.09 -7.26
N ILE A 473 -19.73 18.30 -6.46
CA ILE A 473 -19.64 18.38 -5.01
C ILE A 473 -18.18 18.69 -4.67
N ASP A 474 -17.95 19.82 -4.01
CA ASP A 474 -16.62 20.21 -3.56
C ASP A 474 -16.18 19.30 -2.42
N PHE A 475 -15.14 18.51 -2.66
CA PHE A 475 -14.64 17.51 -1.73
C PHE A 475 -13.20 17.84 -1.33
N ARG A 476 -12.99 18.23 -0.08
CA ARG A 476 -11.67 18.54 0.46
C ARG A 476 -10.97 17.26 0.89
N LEU A 477 -9.81 16.98 0.31
CA LEU A 477 -9.02 15.81 0.67
C LEU A 477 -8.35 16.03 2.03
N LEU A 478 -8.29 14.99 2.86
CA LEU A 478 -7.63 15.03 4.17
C LEU A 478 -6.22 14.40 4.12
N PRO A 479 -5.30 14.75 5.05
CA PRO A 479 -5.49 15.62 6.22
C PRO A 479 -5.57 17.13 5.89
N ASP A 480 -4.77 17.64 4.95
CA ASP A 480 -4.76 19.07 4.56
C ASP A 480 -4.63 19.23 3.04
N GLY A 481 -5.45 18.47 2.30
CA GLY A 481 -5.38 18.40 0.85
C GLY A 481 -6.21 19.45 0.11
N PRO A 482 -6.06 19.51 -1.23
CA PRO A 482 -6.84 20.42 -2.05
C PRO A 482 -8.34 20.06 -2.05
N THR A 483 -9.16 21.03 -2.46
CA THR A 483 -10.58 20.80 -2.71
C THR A 483 -10.76 20.38 -4.17
N VAL A 484 -11.34 19.20 -4.39
CA VAL A 484 -11.62 18.64 -5.70
C VAL A 484 -13.12 18.79 -6.00
N PRO A 485 -13.53 19.45 -7.08
CA PRO A 485 -14.94 19.58 -7.46
C PRO A 485 -15.42 18.31 -8.15
N VAL A 486 -15.75 17.28 -7.36
CA VAL A 486 -16.10 15.96 -7.88
C VAL A 486 -17.44 16.02 -8.61
N ARG A 487 -17.44 15.67 -9.89
CA ARG A 487 -18.66 15.74 -10.70
C ARG A 487 -19.70 14.75 -10.21
N VAL A 488 -20.96 15.19 -10.13
CA VAL A 488 -22.08 14.38 -9.64
C VAL A 488 -22.30 13.13 -10.49
N ASP A 489 -22.11 13.23 -11.80
CA ASP A 489 -22.25 12.11 -12.73
C ASP A 489 -21.15 11.05 -12.60
N HIS A 490 -20.01 11.39 -11.98
CA HIS A 490 -18.90 10.46 -11.74
C HIS A 490 -18.93 9.84 -10.34
N LEU A 491 -19.78 10.33 -9.43
CA LEU A 491 -19.95 9.76 -8.11
C LEU A 491 -20.74 8.45 -8.17
N LEU A 492 -20.33 7.50 -7.32
CA LEU A 492 -21.04 6.26 -7.04
C LEU A 492 -21.67 6.33 -5.63
N SER A 493 -20.86 6.68 -4.63
CA SER A 493 -21.34 6.91 -3.27
C SER A 493 -20.49 7.94 -2.53
N ILE A 494 -21.08 8.53 -1.49
CA ILE A 494 -20.35 9.23 -0.43
C ILE A 494 -20.84 8.69 0.90
N ASP A 495 -19.93 8.19 1.73
CA ASP A 495 -20.19 7.78 3.11
C ASP A 495 -19.58 8.83 4.05
N ALA A 496 -20.39 9.52 4.84
CA ALA A 496 -19.90 10.54 5.77
C ALA A 496 -19.42 9.87 7.07
N ALA A 497 -18.17 10.10 7.48
CA ALA A 497 -17.62 9.49 8.69
C ALA A 497 -18.21 10.03 9.99
N ASP A 498 -18.64 11.30 10.00
CA ASP A 498 -19.09 12.01 11.20
C ASP A 498 -20.53 12.52 11.07
N ALA A 499 -21.49 11.65 10.73
CA ALA A 499 -22.89 11.96 11.02
C ALA A 499 -23.16 11.83 12.53
N GLN A 500 -22.57 12.69 13.36
CA GLN A 500 -22.94 12.83 14.77
C GLN A 500 -24.06 13.85 14.91
N SER A 501 -25.25 13.37 15.28
CA SER A 501 -26.41 14.19 15.54
C SER A 501 -26.19 15.17 16.69
N THR A 502 -26.74 16.39 16.56
CA THR A 502 -26.90 17.35 17.67
C THR A 502 -27.57 16.72 18.90
N ASP A 503 -28.43 15.71 18.70
CA ASP A 503 -29.12 14.96 19.77
C ASP A 503 -28.23 13.88 20.40
N GLN A 504 -27.30 13.26 19.66
CA GLN A 504 -26.31 12.34 20.25
C GLN A 504 -25.19 13.09 20.97
N PHE A 505 -24.80 14.25 20.45
CA PHE A 505 -23.91 15.18 21.14
C PHE A 505 -24.60 15.68 22.42
N ALA A 506 -25.87 16.09 22.34
CA ALA A 506 -26.67 16.42 23.53
C ALA A 506 -26.83 15.23 24.48
N ALA A 507 -27.09 14.02 23.99
CA ALA A 507 -27.24 12.82 24.82
C ALA A 507 -25.91 12.37 25.46
N ARG A 508 -24.77 12.58 24.79
CA ARG A 508 -23.43 12.37 25.35
C ARG A 508 -23.14 13.39 26.45
N ILE A 509 -23.46 14.66 26.21
CA ILE A 509 -23.38 15.70 27.25
C ILE A 509 -24.33 15.34 28.41
N ASP A 510 -25.56 14.91 28.15
CA ASP A 510 -26.53 14.50 29.19
C ASP A 510 -26.06 13.28 29.97
N ARG A 511 -25.36 12.35 29.32
CA ARG A 511 -24.71 11.21 29.99
C ARG A 511 -23.58 11.69 30.89
N LEU A 512 -22.65 12.49 30.39
CA LEU A 512 -21.53 13.02 31.17
C LEU A 512 -22.01 13.87 32.34
N VAL A 513 -23.07 14.66 32.16
CA VAL A 513 -23.71 15.44 33.24
C VAL A 513 -24.37 14.55 34.30
N ARG A 514 -24.94 13.40 33.93
CA ARG A 514 -25.41 12.39 34.89
C ARG A 514 -24.25 11.70 35.61
N ASP A 515 -23.15 11.46 34.91
CA ASP A 515 -21.96 10.79 35.48
C ASP A 515 -21.24 11.69 36.52
N LEU A 516 -21.51 13.01 36.53
CA LEU A 516 -21.11 13.92 37.62
C LEU A 516 -21.84 13.65 38.95
N ASP A 517 -22.93 12.88 38.95
CA ASP A 517 -23.70 12.50 40.15
C ASP A 517 -23.28 11.16 40.77
N VAL A 518 -22.30 10.48 40.17
CA VAL A 518 -21.90 9.14 40.63
C VAL A 518 -21.17 9.26 41.98
N PRO A 519 -21.44 8.35 42.94
CA PRO A 519 -20.81 8.40 44.27
C PRO A 519 -19.29 8.19 44.21
N GLU A 520 -18.80 7.50 43.18
CA GLU A 520 -17.39 7.24 42.94
C GLU A 520 -16.64 8.47 42.38
N GLU A 521 -15.60 8.90 43.08
CA GLU A 521 -14.86 10.13 42.77
C GLU A 521 -14.06 10.06 41.46
N SER A 522 -13.58 8.87 41.10
CA SER A 522 -12.84 8.61 39.85
C SER A 522 -13.70 8.87 38.61
N ASP A 523 -14.97 8.47 38.65
CA ASP A 523 -15.89 8.62 37.52
C ASP A 523 -16.30 10.08 37.33
N ARG A 524 -16.49 10.83 38.42
CA ARG A 524 -16.76 12.28 38.37
C ARG A 524 -15.59 13.05 37.75
N LEU A 525 -14.36 12.75 38.16
CA LEU A 525 -13.16 13.38 37.60
C LEU A 525 -12.99 13.05 36.11
N THR A 526 -13.31 11.81 35.71
CA THR A 526 -13.29 11.38 34.31
C THR A 526 -14.35 12.13 33.48
N ALA A 527 -15.57 12.29 34.00
CA ALA A 527 -16.62 13.06 33.36
C ALA A 527 -16.28 14.55 33.22
N CYS A 528 -15.68 15.17 34.25
CA CYS A 528 -15.17 16.55 34.18
C CYS A 528 -14.08 16.69 33.10
N ALA A 529 -13.08 15.81 33.10
CA ALA A 529 -11.99 15.84 32.13
C ALA A 529 -12.51 15.66 30.69
N GLU A 530 -13.48 14.77 30.47
CA GLU A 530 -14.12 14.59 29.17
C GLU A 530 -14.94 15.81 28.73
N LEU A 531 -15.66 16.47 29.64
CA LEU A 531 -16.40 17.69 29.36
C LEU A 531 -15.46 18.86 28.99
N LEU A 532 -14.34 19.00 29.69
CA LEU A 532 -13.30 19.98 29.36
C LEU A 532 -12.61 19.66 28.02
N ARG A 533 -12.37 18.38 27.73
CA ARG A 533 -11.78 17.92 26.46
C ARG A 533 -12.68 18.18 25.25
N ILE A 534 -14.00 18.18 25.42
CA ILE A 534 -14.96 18.56 24.37
C ILE A 534 -14.84 20.07 24.03
N GLY A 535 -14.43 20.89 25.00
CA GLY A 535 -14.10 22.30 24.77
C GLY A 535 -15.33 23.22 24.56
N PRO A 536 -15.15 24.39 23.92
CA PRO A 536 -16.18 25.44 23.81
C PRO A 536 -17.49 25.00 23.16
N ALA A 537 -17.47 23.92 22.37
CA ALA A 537 -18.66 23.32 21.75
C ALA A 537 -19.69 22.80 22.78
N ALA A 538 -19.27 22.46 24.00
CA ALA A 538 -20.17 21.99 25.06
C ALA A 538 -20.92 23.14 25.77
N ALA A 539 -20.37 24.36 25.77
CA ALA A 539 -20.83 25.47 26.62
C ALA A 539 -22.33 25.83 26.44
N PRO A 540 -22.90 25.92 25.23
CA PRO A 540 -24.33 26.21 25.06
C PRO A 540 -25.25 25.15 25.68
N LEU A 541 -24.85 23.88 25.59
CA LEU A 541 -25.63 22.77 26.14
C LEU A 541 -25.51 22.71 27.66
N LEU A 542 -24.31 22.93 28.22
CA LEU A 542 -24.10 22.97 29.67
C LEU A 542 -24.88 24.13 30.33
N ARG A 543 -24.92 25.32 29.70
CA ARG A 543 -25.72 26.46 30.19
C ARG A 543 -27.22 26.14 30.26
N ALA A 544 -27.75 25.40 29.28
CA ALA A 544 -29.15 24.94 29.28
C ALA A 544 -29.48 23.98 30.45
N ARG A 545 -28.47 23.45 31.15
CA ARG A 545 -28.59 22.46 32.23
C ARG A 545 -28.22 23.01 33.61
N LEU A 546 -27.92 24.31 33.73
CA LEU A 546 -27.70 24.98 35.02
C LEU A 546 -28.93 24.96 35.94
N GLY A 547 -30.12 24.70 35.40
CA GLY A 547 -31.36 24.48 36.15
C GLY A 547 -31.48 23.10 36.82
N HIS A 548 -30.45 22.26 36.80
CA HIS A 548 -30.49 20.91 37.37
C HIS A 548 -30.85 20.93 38.88
N PRO A 549 -31.71 20.01 39.39
CA PRO A 549 -32.17 20.04 40.78
C PRO A 549 -31.05 19.79 41.81
N ASN A 550 -30.01 19.05 41.43
CA ASN A 550 -28.88 18.71 42.31
C ASN A 550 -27.86 19.86 42.42
N PRO A 551 -27.59 20.41 43.64
CA PRO A 551 -26.64 21.52 43.83
C PRO A 551 -25.18 21.16 43.53
N VAL A 552 -24.79 19.89 43.63
CA VAL A 552 -23.43 19.42 43.34
C VAL A 552 -23.14 19.53 41.84
N ILE A 553 -24.06 19.05 41.01
CA ILE A 553 -23.97 19.15 39.54
C ILE A 553 -23.95 20.61 39.10
N ARG A 554 -24.79 21.48 39.69
CA ARG A 554 -24.78 22.92 39.35
C ARG A 554 -23.43 23.57 39.63
N ARG A 555 -22.79 23.25 40.75
CA ARG A 555 -21.47 23.78 41.09
C ARG A 555 -20.40 23.27 40.11
N ALA A 556 -20.39 21.98 39.79
CA ALA A 556 -19.45 21.40 38.83
C ALA A 556 -19.64 21.98 37.41
N LEU A 557 -20.89 22.19 36.97
CA LEU A 557 -21.19 22.82 35.69
C LEU A 557 -20.69 24.27 35.62
N LEU A 558 -20.81 25.04 36.72
CA LEU A 558 -20.30 26.42 36.79
C LEU A 558 -18.77 26.47 36.79
N GLU A 559 -18.11 25.55 37.48
CA GLU A 559 -16.65 25.43 37.50
C GLU A 559 -16.12 25.06 36.11
N ILE A 560 -16.72 24.08 35.43
CA ILE A 560 -16.37 23.70 34.04
C ILE A 560 -16.63 24.87 33.08
N LEU A 561 -17.77 25.57 33.19
CA LEU A 561 -18.08 26.71 32.32
C LEU A 561 -17.10 27.87 32.51
N ALA A 562 -16.63 28.11 33.74
CA ALA A 562 -15.65 29.15 34.03
C ALA A 562 -14.24 28.83 33.49
N GLU A 563 -13.95 27.56 33.21
CA GLU A 563 -12.68 27.10 32.65
C GLU A 563 -12.72 26.95 31.12
N LEU A 564 -13.93 26.87 30.54
CA LEU A 564 -14.18 26.84 29.10
C LEU A 564 -14.33 28.23 28.46
N GLU A 565 -14.52 29.27 29.28
CA GLU A 565 -14.62 30.70 28.92
C GLU A 565 -13.29 31.42 29.21
#